data_AF-A0A652K443-F1
#
_entry.id   AF-A0A652K443-F1
#
_cell.length_a   1.000
_cell.length_b   1.000
_cell.length_c   1.000
_cell.angle_alpha   90.00
_cell.angle_beta   90.00
_cell.angle_gamma   90.00
#
_symmetry.space_group_name_H-M   'P 1'
#
loop_
_entity.id
_entity.type
_entity.pdbx_description
1 polymer ?
#
loop_
_entity_poly.entity_id
_entity_poly.type
_entity_poly.pdbx_seq_one_letter_code
_entity_poly.pdbx_strand_id
1 'polypeptide(L)'
;MSLPKGLAEDVSRNLVMVAQLIDEDPEKAYDYSRVALRLASRVAAVREAAGFAAYATQKYSEALAEFRAARRMSGGVELWPVMADCERGLNRPERALAMAGEPEVQKLDKAGQVEMRLVAAGARRDLGQLDAAIVTLQSPELASSAVHPWTARLRYAYADALLAAGREREAREWFAKALEADKDGSTDASDRLAEMDGIEFVDAFDEDEREAEERGEALDADADADLDEDEDEDDDLDGSDDSVGDKS
;
A
#
# COMPACT_ATOMS: atom_id res chain seq x y z
N MET A 1 -34.39 -5.87 10.92
CA MET A 1 -34.50 -6.38 12.31
C MET A 1 -33.66 -5.46 13.18
N SER A 2 -34.15 -5.01 14.34
CA SER A 2 -33.39 -4.10 15.22
C SER A 2 -32.64 -4.86 16.31
N LEU A 3 -31.54 -4.28 16.80
CA LEU A 3 -30.78 -4.80 17.94
C LEU A 3 -31.40 -4.31 19.28
N PRO A 4 -31.29 -5.08 20.37
CA PRO A 4 -31.55 -4.57 21.73
C PRO A 4 -30.63 -3.39 22.07
N LYS A 5 -31.11 -2.38 22.81
CA LYS A 5 -30.40 -1.10 23.00
C LYS A 5 -28.93 -1.25 23.45
N GLY A 6 -28.65 -2.07 24.46
CA GLY A 6 -27.27 -2.28 24.95
C GLY A 6 -26.37 -2.88 23.87
N LEU A 7 -26.82 -3.96 23.22
CA LEU A 7 -26.09 -4.59 22.11
C LEU A 7 -25.89 -3.64 20.92
N ALA A 8 -26.85 -2.76 20.65
CA ALA A 8 -26.72 -1.71 19.63
C ALA A 8 -25.63 -0.69 20.02
N GLU A 9 -25.57 -0.29 21.29
CA GLU A 9 -24.57 0.65 21.81
C GLU A 9 -23.16 0.04 21.80
N ASP A 10 -23.00 -1.20 22.24
CA ASP A 10 -21.72 -1.93 22.19
C ASP A 10 -21.22 -2.11 20.74
N VAL A 11 -22.10 -2.48 19.82
CA VAL A 11 -21.77 -2.57 18.38
C VAL A 11 -21.38 -1.21 17.82
N SER A 12 -22.14 -0.15 18.09
CA SER A 12 -21.84 1.21 17.62
C SER A 12 -20.49 1.71 18.13
N ARG A 13 -20.13 1.44 19.39
CA ARG A 13 -18.81 1.80 19.95
C ARG A 13 -17.68 1.12 19.16
N ASN A 14 -17.80 -0.17 18.86
CA ASN A 14 -16.82 -0.88 18.05
C ASN A 14 -16.75 -0.33 16.61
N LEU A 15 -17.90 -0.03 15.98
CA LEU A 15 -17.93 0.56 14.62
C LEU A 15 -17.32 1.97 14.55
N VAL A 16 -17.48 2.79 15.61
CA VAL A 16 -16.78 4.07 15.72
C VAL A 16 -15.27 3.87 15.79
N MET A 17 -14.78 2.91 16.58
CA MET A 17 -13.34 2.62 16.63
C MET A 17 -12.80 2.08 15.30
N VAL A 18 -13.57 1.31 14.52
CA VAL A 18 -13.19 0.92 13.16
C VAL A 18 -13.00 2.18 12.29
N ALA A 19 -13.99 3.07 12.28
CA ALA A 19 -13.97 4.28 11.44
C ALA A 19 -12.92 5.32 11.86
N GLN A 20 -12.47 5.30 13.13
CA GLN A 20 -11.40 6.18 13.62
C GLN A 20 -9.99 5.64 13.37
N LEU A 21 -9.83 4.32 13.24
CA LEU A 21 -8.51 3.68 13.20
C LEU A 21 -8.18 3.04 11.85
N ILE A 22 -9.10 2.98 10.88
CA ILE A 22 -8.86 2.26 9.62
C ILE A 22 -7.68 2.81 8.82
N ASP A 23 -7.41 4.11 8.91
CA ASP A 23 -6.30 4.78 8.20
C ASP A 23 -5.04 4.94 9.08
N GLU A 24 -5.16 4.92 10.41
CA GLU A 24 -4.04 5.11 11.37
C GLU A 24 -3.48 3.78 11.93
N ASP A 25 -4.34 2.81 12.23
CA ASP A 25 -4.03 1.53 12.88
C ASP A 25 -5.00 0.44 12.38
N PRO A 26 -4.84 -0.02 11.12
CA PRO A 26 -5.80 -0.90 10.45
C PRO A 26 -5.92 -2.28 11.13
N GLU A 27 -4.88 -2.79 11.80
CA GLU A 27 -4.96 -4.05 12.56
C GLU A 27 -5.83 -3.93 13.81
N LYS A 28 -5.73 -2.82 14.54
CA LYS A 28 -6.62 -2.55 15.67
C LYS A 28 -8.04 -2.24 15.22
N ALA A 29 -8.21 -1.55 14.10
CA ALA A 29 -9.53 -1.41 13.44
C ALA A 29 -10.12 -2.80 13.11
N TYR A 30 -9.32 -3.71 12.57
CA TYR A 30 -9.71 -5.09 12.31
C TYR A 30 -10.06 -5.87 13.59
N ASP A 31 -9.34 -5.68 14.69
CA ASP A 31 -9.70 -6.25 16.00
C ASP A 31 -11.08 -5.77 16.50
N TYR A 32 -11.35 -4.46 16.45
CA TYR A 32 -12.68 -3.92 16.78
C TYR A 32 -13.77 -4.44 15.84
N SER A 33 -13.47 -4.60 14.54
CA SER A 33 -14.42 -5.14 13.57
C SER A 33 -14.79 -6.60 13.89
N ARG A 34 -13.82 -7.44 14.31
CA ARG A 34 -14.10 -8.81 14.78
C ARG A 34 -14.89 -8.85 16.09
N VAL A 35 -14.82 -7.84 16.95
CA VAL A 35 -15.74 -7.72 18.10
C VAL A 35 -17.16 -7.40 17.61
N ALA A 36 -17.33 -6.37 16.77
CA ALA A 36 -18.64 -6.00 16.21
C ALA A 36 -19.30 -7.17 15.45
N LEU A 37 -18.53 -7.91 14.64
CA LEU A 37 -19.01 -9.05 13.87
C LEU A 37 -19.49 -10.20 14.77
N ARG A 38 -18.77 -10.51 15.87
CA ARG A 38 -19.21 -11.49 16.88
C ARG A 38 -20.52 -11.08 17.55
N LEU A 39 -20.71 -9.78 17.83
CA LEU A 39 -21.91 -9.24 18.45
C LEU A 39 -23.12 -9.18 17.50
N ALA A 40 -22.92 -8.85 16.22
CA ALA A 40 -24.00 -8.47 15.31
C ALA A 40 -23.82 -8.87 13.83
N SER A 41 -23.27 -10.06 13.55
CA SER A 41 -23.15 -10.68 12.21
C SER A 41 -24.45 -10.83 11.37
N ARG A 42 -25.61 -10.36 11.87
CA ARG A 42 -26.89 -10.24 11.14
C ARG A 42 -27.25 -8.80 10.76
N VAL A 43 -26.33 -7.84 10.92
CA VAL A 43 -26.45 -6.45 10.45
C VAL A 43 -25.51 -6.25 9.27
N ALA A 44 -26.01 -5.69 8.15
CA ALA A 44 -25.22 -5.53 6.93
C ALA A 44 -24.03 -4.57 7.13
N ALA A 45 -24.25 -3.40 7.75
CA ALA A 45 -23.20 -2.42 8.03
C ALA A 45 -22.06 -2.95 8.94
N VAL A 46 -22.35 -3.94 9.79
CA VAL A 46 -21.31 -4.59 10.62
C VAL A 46 -20.40 -5.48 9.78
N ARG A 47 -20.97 -6.19 8.79
CA ARG A 47 -20.21 -6.97 7.82
C ARG A 47 -19.43 -6.10 6.85
N GLU A 48 -20.01 -4.97 6.46
CA GLU A 48 -19.37 -3.97 5.62
C GLU A 48 -18.13 -3.36 6.30
N ALA A 49 -18.26 -2.93 7.56
CA ALA A 49 -17.12 -2.45 8.36
C ALA A 49 -16.05 -3.54 8.61
N ALA A 50 -16.47 -4.80 8.85
CA ALA A 50 -15.54 -5.93 8.94
C ALA A 50 -14.83 -6.20 7.61
N GLY A 51 -15.55 -6.08 6.49
CA GLY A 51 -15.00 -6.19 5.14
C GLY A 51 -13.96 -5.11 4.86
N PHE A 52 -14.23 -3.85 5.18
CA PHE A 52 -13.29 -2.74 5.00
C PHE A 52 -12.05 -2.86 5.91
N ALA A 53 -12.21 -3.24 7.18
CA ALA A 53 -11.05 -3.43 8.06
C ALA A 53 -10.20 -4.66 7.68
N ALA A 54 -10.82 -5.75 7.19
CA ALA A 54 -10.10 -6.86 6.58
C ALA A 54 -9.43 -6.47 5.25
N TYR A 55 -10.03 -5.57 4.47
CA TYR A 55 -9.45 -5.04 3.23
C TYR A 55 -8.21 -4.17 3.50
N ALA A 56 -8.30 -3.23 4.43
CA ALA A 56 -7.17 -2.37 4.85
C ALA A 56 -5.97 -3.19 5.37
N THR A 57 -6.24 -4.32 6.04
CA THR A 57 -5.22 -5.27 6.48
C THR A 57 -4.88 -6.37 5.46
N GLN A 58 -5.20 -6.15 4.18
CA GLN A 58 -4.89 -7.04 3.04
C GLN A 58 -5.44 -8.48 3.15
N LYS A 59 -6.39 -8.74 4.05
CA LYS A 59 -7.06 -10.05 4.25
C LYS A 59 -8.17 -10.24 3.21
N TYR A 60 -7.83 -10.08 1.93
CA TYR A 60 -8.77 -9.97 0.80
C TYR A 60 -9.78 -11.13 0.70
N SER A 61 -9.41 -12.34 1.12
CA SER A 61 -10.33 -13.49 1.15
C SER A 61 -11.46 -13.33 2.18
N GLU A 62 -11.15 -12.78 3.35
CA GLU A 62 -12.11 -12.49 4.42
C GLU A 62 -12.95 -11.25 4.06
N ALA A 63 -12.29 -10.19 3.60
CA ALA A 63 -12.95 -8.98 3.11
C ALA A 63 -14.00 -9.30 2.04
N LEU A 64 -13.63 -10.09 1.03
CA LEU A 64 -14.51 -10.53 -0.05
C LEU A 64 -15.65 -11.42 0.45
N ALA A 65 -15.43 -12.26 1.47
CA ALA A 65 -16.49 -13.07 2.07
C ALA A 65 -17.53 -12.19 2.80
N GLU A 66 -17.07 -11.18 3.53
CA GLU A 66 -17.91 -10.26 4.28
C GLU A 66 -18.64 -9.24 3.39
N PHE A 67 -17.99 -8.65 2.38
CA PHE A 67 -18.67 -7.83 1.37
C PHE A 67 -19.73 -8.62 0.60
N ARG A 68 -19.45 -9.88 0.22
CA ARG A 68 -20.45 -10.78 -0.38
C ARG A 68 -21.61 -11.07 0.57
N ALA A 69 -21.40 -11.10 1.88
CA ALA A 69 -22.44 -11.30 2.88
C ALA A 69 -23.26 -10.01 3.12
N ALA A 70 -22.61 -8.84 3.26
CA ALA A 70 -23.26 -7.54 3.33
C ALA A 70 -24.15 -7.31 2.10
N ARG A 71 -23.64 -7.55 0.89
CA ARG A 71 -24.40 -7.45 -0.37
C ARG A 71 -25.64 -8.35 -0.40
N ARG A 72 -25.55 -9.61 0.07
CA ARG A 72 -26.72 -10.50 0.18
C ARG A 72 -27.79 -10.02 1.16
N MET A 73 -27.44 -9.10 2.08
CA MET A 73 -28.31 -8.61 3.14
C MET A 73 -28.87 -7.20 2.85
N SER A 74 -28.14 -6.36 2.10
CA SER A 74 -28.61 -5.03 1.66
C SER A 74 -29.25 -5.04 0.26
N GLY A 75 -28.82 -5.95 -0.63
CA GLY A 75 -29.21 -5.97 -2.05
C GLY A 75 -28.50 -4.91 -2.91
N GLY A 76 -27.64 -4.07 -2.32
CA GLY A 76 -26.95 -2.97 -3.01
C GLY A 76 -25.86 -3.42 -3.98
N VAL A 77 -25.27 -2.45 -4.69
CA VAL A 77 -24.14 -2.69 -5.61
C VAL A 77 -22.88 -1.95 -5.21
N GLU A 78 -22.92 -1.03 -4.24
CA GLU A 78 -21.82 -0.08 -3.99
C GLU A 78 -20.49 -0.77 -3.63
N LEU A 79 -20.55 -1.97 -3.04
CA LEU A 79 -19.39 -2.80 -2.71
C LEU A 79 -18.81 -3.58 -3.91
N TRP A 80 -19.38 -3.44 -5.11
CA TRP A 80 -18.94 -4.19 -6.30
C TRP A 80 -17.51 -3.86 -6.75
N PRO A 81 -17.04 -2.60 -6.75
CA PRO A 81 -15.65 -2.27 -7.10
C PRO A 81 -14.66 -2.87 -6.11
N VAL A 82 -14.85 -2.68 -4.79
CA VAL A 82 -13.96 -3.24 -3.77
C VAL A 82 -14.00 -4.78 -3.73
N MET A 83 -15.13 -5.40 -4.06
CA MET A 83 -15.21 -6.85 -4.26
C MET A 83 -14.40 -7.33 -5.49
N ALA A 84 -14.30 -6.54 -6.55
CA ALA A 84 -13.45 -6.84 -7.69
C ALA A 84 -11.96 -6.60 -7.35
N ASP A 85 -11.64 -5.56 -6.59
CA ASP A 85 -10.28 -5.27 -6.14
C ASP A 85 -9.75 -6.34 -5.17
N CYS A 86 -10.63 -6.91 -4.32
CA CYS A 86 -10.29 -8.10 -3.54
C CYS A 86 -9.91 -9.31 -4.41
N GLU A 87 -10.49 -9.49 -5.60
CA GLU A 87 -10.06 -10.58 -6.50
C GLU A 87 -8.71 -10.25 -7.16
N ARG A 88 -8.36 -8.96 -7.40
CA ARG A 88 -6.99 -8.55 -7.78
C ARG A 88 -5.98 -8.87 -6.67
N GLY A 89 -6.27 -8.47 -5.43
CA GLY A 89 -5.43 -8.78 -4.25
C GLY A 89 -5.30 -10.29 -3.95
N LEU A 90 -6.19 -11.12 -4.52
CA LEU A 90 -6.08 -12.59 -4.52
C LEU A 90 -5.36 -13.15 -5.76
N ASN A 91 -4.64 -12.31 -6.52
CA ASN A 91 -3.95 -12.60 -7.77
C ASN A 91 -4.88 -13.20 -8.86
N ARG A 92 -6.05 -12.57 -9.07
CA ARG A 92 -7.03 -12.94 -10.12
C ARG A 92 -7.53 -11.72 -10.90
N PRO A 93 -6.65 -10.94 -11.55
CA PRO A 93 -7.05 -9.74 -12.29
C PRO A 93 -8.10 -10.02 -13.38
N GLU A 94 -8.08 -11.18 -14.02
CA GLU A 94 -9.11 -11.58 -15.01
C GLU A 94 -10.50 -11.66 -14.40
N ARG A 95 -10.59 -12.01 -13.10
CA ARG A 95 -11.87 -12.06 -12.38
C ARG A 95 -12.40 -10.67 -12.07
N ALA A 96 -11.52 -9.71 -11.79
CA ALA A 96 -11.89 -8.30 -11.65
C ALA A 96 -12.33 -7.70 -13.01
N LEU A 97 -11.65 -8.03 -14.10
CA LEU A 97 -12.06 -7.64 -15.46
C LEU A 97 -13.41 -8.24 -15.86
N ALA A 98 -13.68 -9.50 -15.49
CA ALA A 98 -15.00 -10.10 -15.69
C ALA A 98 -16.07 -9.33 -14.91
N MET A 99 -15.83 -8.99 -13.63
CA MET A 99 -16.76 -8.19 -12.82
C MET A 99 -16.99 -6.77 -13.36
N ALA A 100 -16.01 -6.17 -14.03
CA ALA A 100 -16.13 -4.87 -14.69
C ALA A 100 -17.06 -4.90 -15.92
N GLY A 101 -17.36 -6.09 -16.48
CA GLY A 101 -18.30 -6.26 -17.59
C GLY A 101 -19.73 -6.61 -17.18
N GLU A 102 -20.01 -6.80 -15.89
CA GLU A 102 -21.31 -7.29 -15.40
C GLU A 102 -22.38 -6.16 -15.29
N PRO A 103 -23.69 -6.48 -15.39
CA PRO A 103 -24.77 -5.49 -15.31
C PRO A 103 -24.84 -4.69 -13.99
N GLU A 104 -24.14 -5.17 -12.95
CA GLU A 104 -23.96 -4.49 -11.67
C GLU A 104 -23.32 -3.10 -11.84
N VAL A 105 -22.38 -2.95 -12.78
CA VAL A 105 -21.64 -1.70 -13.00
C VAL A 105 -22.55 -0.57 -13.50
N GLN A 106 -23.63 -0.91 -14.21
CA GLN A 106 -24.62 0.05 -14.71
C GLN A 106 -25.58 0.56 -13.61
N LYS A 107 -25.57 -0.06 -12.42
CA LYS A 107 -26.39 0.29 -11.27
C LYS A 107 -25.64 1.16 -10.25
N LEU A 108 -24.31 1.20 -10.34
CA LEU A 108 -23.45 2.05 -9.53
C LEU A 108 -23.71 3.53 -9.84
N ASP A 109 -23.50 4.39 -8.84
CA ASP A 109 -23.49 5.84 -9.02
C ASP A 109 -22.25 6.30 -9.84
N LYS A 110 -22.06 7.62 -9.97
CA LYS A 110 -20.90 8.16 -10.69
C LYS A 110 -19.58 7.87 -9.99
N ALA A 111 -19.53 7.86 -8.66
CA ALA A 111 -18.33 7.48 -7.92
C ALA A 111 -17.99 6.00 -8.17
N GLY A 112 -18.92 5.08 -7.91
CA GLY A 112 -18.73 3.64 -8.10
C GLY A 112 -18.35 3.24 -9.53
N GLN A 113 -18.86 3.95 -10.54
CA GLN A 113 -18.43 3.76 -11.94
C GLN A 113 -16.95 4.14 -12.17
N VAL A 114 -16.44 5.17 -11.48
CA VAL A 114 -15.02 5.54 -11.51
C VAL A 114 -14.18 4.55 -10.70
N GLU A 115 -14.64 4.10 -9.53
CA GLU A 115 -13.97 3.05 -8.77
C GLU A 115 -13.81 1.76 -9.60
N MET A 116 -14.89 1.29 -10.24
CA MET A 116 -14.84 0.10 -11.08
C MET A 116 -13.87 0.27 -12.27
N ARG A 117 -13.77 1.49 -12.82
CA ARG A 117 -12.81 1.84 -13.88
C ARG A 117 -11.36 1.79 -13.38
N LEU A 118 -11.09 2.30 -12.18
CA LEU A 118 -9.77 2.27 -11.55
C LEU A 118 -9.33 0.83 -11.27
N VAL A 119 -10.20 0.02 -10.67
CA VAL A 119 -9.97 -1.41 -10.43
C VAL A 119 -9.75 -2.17 -11.73
N ALA A 120 -10.54 -1.91 -12.78
CA ALA A 120 -10.36 -2.54 -14.09
C ALA A 120 -9.04 -2.13 -14.77
N ALA A 121 -8.62 -0.88 -14.64
CA ALA A 121 -7.32 -0.44 -15.15
C ALA A 121 -6.14 -1.05 -14.38
N GLY A 122 -6.25 -1.15 -13.05
CA GLY A 122 -5.33 -1.89 -12.20
C GLY A 122 -5.19 -3.35 -12.66
N ALA A 123 -6.31 -4.07 -12.81
CA ALA A 123 -6.32 -5.45 -13.30
C ALA A 123 -5.64 -5.63 -14.66
N ARG A 124 -5.67 -4.60 -15.53
CA ARG A 124 -4.91 -4.63 -16.79
C ARG A 124 -3.41 -4.44 -16.58
N ARG A 125 -2.98 -3.58 -15.65
CA ARG A 125 -1.56 -3.43 -15.30
C ARG A 125 -1.00 -4.71 -14.68
N ASP A 126 -1.75 -5.36 -13.81
CA ASP A 126 -1.40 -6.67 -13.22
C ASP A 126 -1.16 -7.75 -14.31
N LEU A 127 -1.83 -7.62 -15.46
CA LEU A 127 -1.70 -8.48 -16.64
C LEU A 127 -0.70 -7.96 -17.70
N GLY A 128 0.05 -6.89 -17.40
CA GLY A 128 0.98 -6.25 -18.35
C GLY A 128 0.32 -5.50 -19.53
N GLN A 129 -1.01 -5.34 -19.52
CA GLN A 129 -1.80 -4.76 -20.61
C GLN A 129 -1.86 -3.23 -20.54
N LEU A 130 -0.69 -2.57 -20.50
CA LEU A 130 -0.56 -1.14 -20.16
C LEU A 130 -1.37 -0.20 -21.09
N ASP A 131 -1.30 -0.37 -22.41
CA ASP A 131 -2.09 0.41 -23.37
C ASP A 131 -3.60 0.29 -23.10
N ALA A 132 -4.06 -0.91 -22.75
CA ALA A 132 -5.45 -1.16 -22.46
C ALA A 132 -5.86 -0.61 -21.08
N ALA A 133 -4.93 -0.50 -20.11
CA ALA A 133 -5.15 0.20 -18.85
C ALA A 133 -5.34 1.71 -19.07
N ILE A 134 -4.46 2.33 -19.86
CA ILE A 134 -4.55 3.74 -20.30
C ILE A 134 -5.91 3.98 -20.97
N VAL A 135 -6.29 3.16 -21.96
CA VAL A 135 -7.60 3.26 -22.65
C VAL A 135 -8.79 3.01 -21.72
N THR A 136 -8.65 2.18 -20.68
CA THR A 136 -9.72 1.93 -19.70
C THR A 136 -9.99 3.16 -18.84
N LEU A 137 -8.94 3.92 -18.48
CA LEU A 137 -9.04 5.14 -17.67
C LEU A 137 -9.57 6.36 -18.46
N GLN A 138 -9.30 6.41 -19.77
CA GLN A 138 -9.77 7.48 -20.66
C GLN A 138 -11.30 7.60 -20.62
N SER A 139 -11.77 8.75 -20.13
CA SER A 139 -13.18 8.95 -19.79
C SER A 139 -13.55 10.43 -19.70
N PRO A 140 -14.85 10.78 -19.82
CA PRO A 140 -15.31 12.15 -19.58
C PRO A 140 -14.99 12.64 -18.16
N GLU A 141 -14.94 11.73 -17.18
CA GLU A 141 -14.58 12.05 -15.81
C GLU A 141 -13.09 12.45 -15.67
N LEU A 142 -12.18 11.78 -16.37
CA LEU A 142 -10.74 12.11 -16.39
C LEU A 142 -10.47 13.50 -17.00
N ALA A 143 -11.21 13.84 -18.06
CA ALA A 143 -11.08 15.12 -18.76
C ALA A 143 -11.86 16.29 -18.10
N SER A 144 -12.56 16.04 -17.00
CA SER A 144 -13.38 17.05 -16.32
C SER A 144 -12.52 18.10 -15.61
N SER A 145 -12.95 19.36 -15.68
CA SER A 145 -12.45 20.46 -14.84
C SER A 145 -13.10 20.50 -13.46
N ALA A 146 -14.21 19.77 -13.24
CA ALA A 146 -14.83 19.65 -11.93
C ALA A 146 -14.02 18.71 -11.03
N VAL A 147 -13.65 19.21 -9.84
CA VAL A 147 -12.98 18.43 -8.80
C VAL A 147 -14.03 17.68 -7.98
N HIS A 148 -13.93 16.36 -7.98
CA HIS A 148 -14.71 15.41 -7.20
C HIS A 148 -13.75 14.57 -6.33
N PRO A 149 -14.22 13.84 -5.30
CA PRO A 149 -13.34 13.04 -4.43
C PRO A 149 -12.48 12.00 -5.17
N TRP A 150 -12.92 11.52 -6.34
CA TRP A 150 -12.17 10.60 -7.18
C TRP A 150 -11.19 11.28 -8.16
N THR A 151 -11.22 12.60 -8.31
CA THR A 151 -10.49 13.30 -9.41
C THR A 151 -8.97 13.19 -9.27
N ALA A 152 -8.42 13.34 -8.07
CA ALA A 152 -6.98 13.18 -7.81
C ALA A 152 -6.50 11.77 -8.18
N ARG A 153 -7.03 10.73 -7.51
CA ARG A 153 -6.69 9.33 -7.74
C ARG A 153 -6.97 8.85 -9.18
N LEU A 154 -7.99 9.37 -9.86
CA LEU A 154 -8.24 9.06 -11.29
C LEU A 154 -7.15 9.62 -12.21
N ARG A 155 -6.67 10.84 -11.93
CA ARG A 155 -5.58 11.46 -12.70
C ARG A 155 -4.23 10.82 -12.36
N TYR A 156 -3.98 10.51 -11.08
CA TYR A 156 -2.80 9.78 -10.62
C TYR A 156 -2.70 8.40 -11.31
N ALA A 157 -3.76 7.59 -11.27
CA ALA A 157 -3.75 6.26 -11.88
C ALA A 157 -3.54 6.31 -13.41
N TYR A 158 -3.94 7.40 -14.07
CA TYR A 158 -3.66 7.63 -15.48
C TYR A 158 -2.22 8.05 -15.74
N ALA A 159 -1.65 8.91 -14.89
CA ALA A 159 -0.25 9.30 -14.92
C ALA A 159 0.69 8.11 -14.71
N ASP A 160 0.43 7.29 -13.69
CA ASP A 160 1.25 6.12 -13.36
C ASP A 160 1.10 4.99 -14.41
N ALA A 161 -0.07 4.85 -15.04
CA ALA A 161 -0.26 3.98 -16.21
C ALA A 161 0.49 4.48 -17.46
N LEU A 162 0.58 5.80 -17.67
CA LEU A 162 1.40 6.40 -18.73
C LEU A 162 2.89 6.21 -18.45
N LEU A 163 3.33 6.39 -17.20
CA LEU A 163 4.74 6.25 -16.80
C LEU A 163 5.21 4.80 -17.00
N ALA A 164 4.43 3.82 -16.54
CA ALA A 164 4.70 2.40 -16.77
C ALA A 164 4.80 2.04 -18.27
N ALA A 165 4.12 2.78 -19.14
CA ALA A 165 4.18 2.61 -20.60
C ALA A 165 5.28 3.46 -21.29
N GLY A 166 6.21 4.05 -20.53
CA GLY A 166 7.31 4.89 -21.06
C GLY A 166 6.87 6.24 -21.62
N ARG A 167 5.66 6.72 -21.28
CA ARG A 167 5.09 7.99 -21.79
C ARG A 167 5.33 9.14 -20.80
N GLU A 168 6.57 9.24 -20.32
CA GLU A 168 7.04 10.13 -19.24
C GLU A 168 6.51 11.57 -19.33
N ARG A 169 6.67 12.24 -20.48
CA ARG A 169 6.18 13.62 -20.66
C ARG A 169 4.67 13.75 -20.38
N GLU A 170 3.87 12.79 -20.85
CA GLU A 170 2.43 12.78 -20.59
C GLU A 170 2.14 12.40 -19.13
N ALA A 171 2.87 11.45 -18.55
CA ALA A 171 2.73 11.08 -17.15
C ALA A 171 2.95 12.30 -16.23
N ARG A 172 4.04 13.06 -16.44
CA ARG A 172 4.33 14.31 -15.74
C ARG A 172 3.21 15.33 -15.86
N GLU A 173 2.67 15.53 -17.07
CA GLU A 173 1.51 16.38 -17.30
C GLU A 173 0.23 15.92 -16.58
N TRP A 174 0.11 14.65 -16.17
CA TRP A 174 -1.06 14.12 -15.47
C TRP A 174 -0.84 13.97 -13.96
N PHE A 175 0.38 13.74 -13.47
CA PHE A 175 0.72 13.87 -12.04
C PHE A 175 0.53 15.32 -11.57
N ALA A 176 0.96 16.31 -12.37
CA ALA A 176 0.69 17.73 -12.07
C ALA A 176 -0.83 18.01 -11.93
N LYS A 177 -1.65 17.46 -12.83
CA LYS A 177 -3.12 17.58 -12.75
C LYS A 177 -3.73 16.76 -11.61
N ALA A 178 -3.05 15.73 -11.11
CA ALA A 178 -3.48 14.99 -9.92
C ALA A 178 -3.25 15.84 -8.67
N LEU A 179 -2.04 16.38 -8.51
CA LEU A 179 -1.66 17.30 -7.43
C LEU A 179 -2.55 18.56 -7.39
N GLU A 180 -2.85 19.17 -8.54
CA GLU A 180 -3.81 20.29 -8.65
C GLU A 180 -5.23 19.96 -8.14
N ALA A 181 -5.62 18.69 -8.14
CA ALA A 181 -6.92 18.23 -7.66
C ALA A 181 -6.88 17.69 -6.22
N ASP A 182 -5.69 17.40 -5.69
CA ASP A 182 -5.49 16.69 -4.43
C ASP A 182 -5.36 17.65 -3.25
N LYS A 183 -6.50 18.22 -2.84
CA LYS A 183 -6.56 19.23 -1.78
C LYS A 183 -6.30 18.69 -0.38
N ASP A 184 -6.44 17.38 -0.22
CA ASP A 184 -6.49 16.71 1.08
C ASP A 184 -5.22 15.84 1.31
N GLY A 185 -4.25 15.85 0.38
CA GLY A 185 -3.01 15.08 0.48
C GLY A 185 -3.19 13.57 0.31
N SER A 186 -4.15 13.15 -0.52
CA SER A 186 -4.53 11.75 -0.72
C SER A 186 -3.62 10.95 -1.67
N THR A 187 -2.64 11.60 -2.29
CA THR A 187 -1.69 11.02 -3.24
C THR A 187 -0.29 11.63 -3.10
N ASP A 188 0.72 10.79 -3.32
CA ASP A 188 2.15 11.09 -3.52
C ASP A 188 2.45 11.84 -4.84
N ALA A 189 1.46 12.50 -5.44
CA ALA A 189 1.58 13.16 -6.74
C ALA A 189 2.68 14.25 -6.81
N SER A 190 3.03 14.85 -5.67
CA SER A 190 4.16 15.78 -5.54
C SER A 190 5.51 15.06 -5.67
N ASP A 191 5.62 13.91 -5.01
CA ASP A 191 6.90 13.22 -4.83
C ASP A 191 7.26 12.49 -6.12
N ARG A 192 6.27 11.88 -6.78
CA ARG A 192 6.38 11.33 -8.14
C ARG A 192 6.79 12.38 -9.18
N LEU A 193 6.47 13.66 -8.99
CA LEU A 193 6.95 14.74 -9.87
C LEU A 193 8.40 15.11 -9.62
N ALA A 194 8.84 15.07 -8.36
CA ALA A 194 10.22 15.34 -7.94
C ALA A 194 11.17 14.22 -8.41
N GLU A 195 10.79 12.95 -8.22
CA GLU A 195 11.48 11.78 -8.79
C GLU A 195 11.69 11.95 -10.30
N MET A 196 10.64 12.35 -11.03
CA MET A 196 10.68 12.58 -12.49
C MET A 196 11.49 13.81 -12.92
N ASP A 197 11.85 14.71 -12.00
CA ASP A 197 12.81 15.81 -12.23
C ASP A 197 14.25 15.45 -11.80
N GLY A 198 14.46 14.24 -11.25
CA GLY A 198 15.76 13.82 -10.69
C GLY A 198 16.05 14.39 -9.30
N ILE A 199 15.01 14.71 -8.53
CA ILE A 199 15.10 15.13 -7.13
C ILE A 199 14.73 13.93 -6.26
N GLU A 200 15.74 13.34 -5.61
CA GLU A 200 15.55 12.32 -4.58
C GLU A 200 15.25 12.99 -3.24
N PHE A 201 14.16 12.59 -2.59
CA PHE A 201 13.92 12.93 -1.18
C PHE A 201 14.64 11.92 -0.31
N VAL A 202 15.67 12.37 0.41
CA VAL A 202 16.27 11.64 1.52
C VAL A 202 15.37 11.85 2.74
N ASP A 203 15.08 10.81 3.53
CA ASP A 203 14.40 11.04 4.82
C ASP A 203 15.38 11.75 5.77
N ALA A 204 14.89 12.73 6.53
CA ALA A 204 15.74 13.47 7.48
C ALA A 204 16.23 12.59 8.64
N PHE A 205 15.63 11.39 8.81
CA PHE A 205 16.12 10.37 9.73
C PHE A 205 17.26 9.49 9.14
N ASP A 206 17.44 9.46 7.81
CA ASP A 206 18.58 8.80 7.17
C ASP A 206 19.87 9.63 7.28
N GLU A 207 19.77 10.95 7.52
CA GLU A 207 20.95 11.81 7.72
C GLU A 207 21.76 11.38 8.97
N ASP A 208 21.08 10.94 10.04
CA ASP A 208 21.72 10.38 11.25
C ASP A 208 22.48 9.06 10.96
N GLU A 209 21.99 8.20 10.06
CA GLU A 209 22.70 6.96 9.66
C GLU A 209 23.86 7.25 8.70
N ARG A 210 23.71 8.20 7.76
CA ARG A 210 24.81 8.60 6.85
C ARG A 210 25.93 9.33 7.58
N GLU A 211 25.61 10.19 8.56
CA GLU A 211 26.62 10.74 9.46
C GLU A 211 27.31 9.63 10.28
N ALA A 212 26.63 8.53 10.61
CA ALA A 212 27.25 7.40 11.31
C ALA A 212 28.20 6.59 10.40
N GLU A 213 27.87 6.39 9.12
CA GLU A 213 28.77 5.76 8.14
C GLU A 213 30.02 6.62 7.86
N GLU A 214 29.88 7.93 7.60
CA GLU A 214 31.03 8.82 7.40
C GLU A 214 31.92 8.93 8.66
N ARG A 215 31.33 8.86 9.86
CA ARG A 215 32.09 8.79 11.13
C ARG A 215 32.75 7.41 11.32
N GLY A 216 32.18 6.35 10.77
CA GLY A 216 32.75 4.99 10.80
C GLY A 216 34.02 4.89 9.95
N GLU A 217 33.96 5.31 8.69
CA GLU A 217 35.14 5.33 7.80
C GLU A 217 36.26 6.23 8.33
N ALA A 218 35.91 7.32 9.03
CA ALA A 218 36.89 8.20 9.67
C ALA A 218 37.58 7.59 10.92
N LEU A 219 37.01 6.56 11.56
CA LEU A 219 37.57 5.93 12.75
C LEU A 219 38.50 4.75 12.44
N ASP A 220 38.24 4.00 11.36
CA ASP A 220 39.15 2.94 10.91
C ASP A 220 40.46 3.50 10.28
N ALA A 221 40.47 4.79 9.92
CA ALA A 221 41.63 5.45 9.30
C ALA A 221 42.75 5.85 10.28
N ASP A 222 42.45 5.99 11.58
CA ASP A 222 43.40 6.43 12.64
C ASP A 222 43.94 5.24 13.49
N ALA A 223 43.60 3.99 13.13
CA ALA A 223 43.86 2.80 13.95
C ALA A 223 45.21 2.08 13.68
N ASP A 224 46.02 2.57 12.73
CA ASP A 224 47.19 1.85 12.18
C ASP A 224 48.53 2.56 12.48
N ALA A 225 48.63 3.22 13.65
CA ALA A 225 49.83 3.88 14.14
C ALA A 225 50.08 3.62 15.65
N ASP A 226 51.36 3.56 16.03
CA ASP A 226 51.94 3.42 17.38
C ASP A 226 51.88 2.01 18.05
N LEU A 227 52.74 1.09 17.58
CA LEU A 227 53.25 -0.08 18.34
C LEU A 227 54.72 -0.39 18.01
N ASP A 228 55.64 0.50 18.42
CA ASP A 228 57.11 0.35 18.52
C ASP A 228 57.60 1.42 19.54
N GLU A 229 58.66 1.27 20.35
CA GLU A 229 59.57 0.14 20.58
C GLU A 229 59.11 -0.66 21.84
N ASP A 230 59.76 -0.96 22.98
CA ASP A 230 61.06 -0.67 23.63
C ASP A 230 61.67 -2.00 24.22
N GLU A 231 62.85 -1.90 24.84
CA GLU A 231 63.71 -2.89 25.54
C GLU A 231 63.29 -3.16 27.03
N ASP A 232 63.74 -4.15 27.83
CA ASP A 232 64.87 -5.13 27.79
C ASP A 232 64.67 -6.26 28.85
N GLU A 233 65.19 -7.49 28.62
CA GLU A 233 65.97 -8.29 29.61
C GLU A 233 66.51 -9.61 28.99
N ASP A 234 67.82 -9.88 29.14
CA ASP A 234 68.51 -11.10 28.68
C ASP A 234 68.21 -12.34 29.56
N ASP A 235 68.13 -13.53 28.95
CA ASP A 235 68.80 -14.72 29.50
C ASP A 235 69.13 -15.73 28.39
N ASP A 236 70.40 -16.17 28.32
CA ASP A 236 70.87 -17.24 27.42
C ASP A 236 70.28 -18.61 27.86
N LEU A 237 70.03 -19.54 26.94
CA LEU A 237 70.48 -20.94 27.09
C LEU A 237 70.37 -21.80 25.82
N ASP A 238 71.36 -22.69 25.65
CA ASP A 238 71.51 -23.71 24.60
C ASP A 238 70.51 -24.90 24.75
N GLY A 239 70.12 -25.56 23.64
CA GLY A 239 69.00 -26.52 23.64
C GLY A 239 68.69 -27.26 22.32
N SER A 240 69.69 -27.92 21.74
CA SER A 240 69.66 -28.77 20.52
C SER A 240 68.40 -29.63 20.16
N ASP A 241 67.98 -29.52 18.89
CA ASP A 241 67.80 -30.61 17.88
C ASP A 241 66.52 -31.50 17.76
N ASP A 242 66.31 -31.94 16.50
CA ASP A 242 65.69 -33.16 15.94
C ASP A 242 64.17 -33.32 15.59
N SER A 243 63.96 -33.97 14.44
CA SER A 243 62.85 -34.89 14.04
C SER A 243 61.49 -34.39 13.48
N VAL A 244 61.52 -34.02 12.20
CA VAL A 244 60.73 -34.62 11.07
C VAL A 244 59.50 -35.53 11.35
N GLY A 245 58.37 -35.22 10.67
CA GLY A 245 57.36 -36.18 10.19
C GLY A 245 56.08 -36.33 11.02
N ASP A 246 54.99 -36.98 10.57
CA ASP A 246 54.53 -37.42 9.22
C ASP A 246 52.99 -37.67 9.29
N LYS A 247 52.34 -37.96 8.14
CA LYS A 247 50.97 -38.51 7.91
C LYS A 247 50.15 -38.99 9.15
N SER A 248 48.82 -38.85 9.19
CA SER A 248 47.87 -39.18 8.10
C SER A 248 46.43 -38.76 8.38
#